data_AF-A0A0N7MLS6-F1
#
_entry.id   AF-A0A0N7MLS6-F1
#
_cell.length_a   1.000
_cell.length_b   1.000
_cell.length_c   1.000
_cell.angle_alpha   90.00
_cell.angle_beta   90.00
_cell.angle_gamma   90.00
#
_symmetry.space_group_name_H-M   'P 1'
#
loop_
_entity.id
_entity.type
_entity.pdbx_description
1 polymer ?
#
loop_
_entity_poly.entity_id
_entity_poly.type
_entity_poly.pdbx_seq_one_letter_code
_entity_poly.pdbx_strand_id
1 'polypeptide(L)'
;MLRSTRRYYSTPPTYFGSLGPRLAPAAPAAPAMPFRAPREPARKPFLELAMLFSVLALSFFAVDNYRARLTAELRLEEQALKARQAQELIAKQLNAQRKKRELQILNERKLVQTRQMKVALHVAMLRKQLLDAGLAPASIEDALQEFERHVRMENSISNVSGTRLWVTDESPAKQFVPDVREYEARD
;
A
#
# COMPACT_ATOMS: atom_id res chain seq x y z
N MET A 1 16.73 -23.74 -20.01
CA MET A 1 15.62 -22.98 -20.64
C MET A 1 15.38 -21.70 -19.84
N LEU A 2 15.92 -20.56 -20.29
CA LEU A 2 15.81 -19.27 -19.60
C LEU A 2 14.62 -18.49 -20.19
N ARG A 3 13.57 -18.27 -19.38
CA ARG A 3 12.39 -17.49 -19.76
C ARG A 3 12.69 -15.99 -19.65
N SER A 4 12.62 -15.32 -20.80
CA SER A 4 12.70 -13.88 -20.99
C SER A 4 11.53 -13.16 -20.30
N THR A 5 11.83 -12.25 -19.36
CA THR A 5 10.85 -11.30 -18.81
C THR A 5 10.85 -10.02 -19.64
N ARG A 6 9.87 -9.87 -20.53
CA ARG A 6 9.58 -8.59 -21.21
C ARG A 6 9.08 -7.57 -20.19
N ARG A 7 9.87 -6.52 -19.95
CA ARG A 7 9.42 -5.30 -19.25
C ARG A 7 8.56 -4.49 -20.22
N TYR A 8 7.28 -4.35 -19.93
CA TYR A 8 6.42 -3.38 -20.59
C TYR A 8 6.73 -2.00 -20.01
N TYR A 9 7.41 -1.15 -20.79
CA TYR A 9 7.48 0.28 -20.53
C TYR A 9 6.26 0.93 -21.18
N SER A 10 5.36 1.52 -20.38
CA SER A 10 4.35 2.45 -20.90
C SER A 10 5.06 3.78 -21.19
N THR A 11 5.26 4.09 -22.47
CA THR A 11 5.67 5.43 -22.87
C THR A 11 4.54 6.42 -22.51
N PRO A 12 4.81 7.51 -21.77
CA PRO A 12 3.82 8.55 -21.52
C PRO A 12 3.42 9.24 -22.83
N PRO A 13 2.20 9.80 -22.93
CA PRO A 13 1.74 10.45 -24.14
C PRO A 13 2.54 11.74 -24.39
N THR A 14 3.39 11.72 -25.40
CA THR A 14 4.05 12.90 -25.96
C THR A 14 3.03 13.75 -26.71
N TYR A 15 2.47 14.76 -26.03
CA TYR A 15 1.66 15.80 -26.67
C TYR A 15 2.49 16.84 -27.44
N PHE A 16 3.81 16.83 -27.25
CA PHE A 16 4.74 17.69 -27.96
C PHE A 16 5.91 16.85 -28.47
N GLY A 17 5.84 16.43 -29.73
CA GLY A 17 6.99 15.81 -30.38
C GLY A 17 6.69 15.29 -31.78
N SER A 18 6.84 16.15 -32.79
CA SER A 18 7.68 15.85 -33.96
C SER A 18 7.50 16.91 -35.05
N LEU A 19 8.43 17.84 -35.16
CA LEU A 19 8.78 18.43 -36.46
C LEU A 19 10.31 18.49 -36.54
N GLY A 20 10.88 17.41 -37.09
CA GLY A 20 12.13 17.54 -37.84
C GLY A 20 11.91 18.45 -39.05
N PRO A 21 12.99 18.88 -39.73
CA PRO A 21 12.95 19.92 -40.75
C PRO A 21 12.20 19.41 -41.97
N ARG A 22 10.93 19.79 -42.09
CA ARG A 22 10.11 19.51 -43.27
C ARG A 22 10.30 20.67 -44.25
N LEU A 23 11.14 20.44 -45.27
CA LEU A 23 11.18 21.24 -46.50
C LEU A 23 9.76 21.25 -47.10
N ALA A 24 9.09 22.39 -47.05
CA ALA A 24 7.86 22.65 -47.77
C ALA A 24 8.18 23.31 -49.13
N PRO A 25 7.42 23.00 -50.20
CA PRO A 25 7.68 23.49 -51.54
C PRO A 25 7.42 24.99 -51.67
N ALA A 26 8.20 25.62 -52.55
CA ALA A 26 8.11 27.04 -52.90
C ALA A 26 6.69 27.42 -53.35
N ALA A 27 6.01 28.24 -52.54
CA ALA A 27 4.81 28.95 -52.94
C ALA A 27 5.19 30.22 -53.73
N PRO A 28 4.42 30.59 -54.77
CA PRO A 28 4.74 31.71 -55.65
C PRO A 28 4.77 33.04 -54.91
N ALA A 29 5.74 33.87 -55.28
CA ALA A 29 5.93 35.22 -54.77
C ALA A 29 4.63 36.02 -54.84
N ALA A 30 4.06 36.32 -53.68
CA ALA A 30 3.03 37.35 -53.56
C ALA A 30 3.64 38.69 -54.01
N PRO A 31 2.91 39.51 -54.78
CA PRO A 31 3.41 40.80 -55.26
C PRO A 31 3.83 41.66 -54.07
N ALA A 32 5.02 42.25 -54.18
CA ALA A 32 5.53 43.22 -53.24
C ALA A 32 4.50 44.35 -53.07
N MET A 33 3.78 44.32 -51.96
CA MET A 33 2.97 45.45 -51.54
C MET A 33 3.94 46.61 -51.28
N PRO A 34 3.70 47.81 -51.82
CA PRO A 34 4.59 48.93 -51.61
C PRO A 34 4.70 49.21 -50.11
N PHE A 35 5.94 49.30 -49.63
CA PHE A 35 6.28 49.81 -48.32
C PHE A 35 5.61 51.19 -48.18
N ARG A 36 4.47 51.21 -47.50
CA ARG A 36 3.71 52.44 -47.27
C ARG A 36 4.52 53.25 -46.26
N ALA A 37 5.09 54.34 -46.74
CA ALA A 37 5.74 55.37 -45.93
C ALA A 37 4.93 55.67 -44.65
N PRO A 38 5.59 56.00 -43.54
CA PRO A 38 4.91 56.28 -42.28
C PRO A 38 3.96 57.46 -42.51
N ARG A 39 2.65 57.20 -42.40
CA ARG A 39 1.68 58.29 -42.31
C ARG A 39 1.89 58.94 -40.94
N GLU A 40 2.67 60.01 -40.92
CA GLU A 40 2.66 60.94 -39.81
C GLU A 40 1.25 61.51 -39.56
N PRO A 41 0.97 61.89 -38.30
CA PRO A 41 -0.24 61.45 -37.63
C PRO A 41 -1.37 62.43 -37.86
N ALA A 42 -2.45 61.97 -38.48
CA ALA A 42 -3.75 62.52 -38.16
C ALA A 42 -4.07 62.06 -36.73
N ARG A 43 -3.60 62.81 -35.72
CA ARG A 43 -3.99 62.68 -34.32
C ARG A 43 -5.50 62.83 -34.24
N LYS A 44 -6.20 61.72 -34.36
CA LYS A 44 -7.61 61.65 -34.02
C LYS A 44 -7.63 61.46 -32.51
N PRO A 45 -8.17 62.42 -31.73
CA PRO A 45 -8.15 62.35 -30.27
C PRO A 45 -8.77 61.04 -29.76
N PHE A 46 -9.68 60.44 -30.52
CA PHE A 46 -10.27 59.12 -30.26
C PHE A 46 -9.26 57.96 -30.23
N LEU A 47 -8.21 58.00 -31.06
CA LEU A 47 -7.21 56.93 -31.13
C LEU A 47 -6.22 57.03 -29.96
N GLU A 48 -5.88 58.26 -29.56
CA GLU A 48 -5.12 58.52 -28.33
C GLU A 48 -5.94 58.12 -27.09
N LEU A 49 -7.24 58.43 -27.06
CA LEU A 49 -8.14 58.00 -25.99
C LEU A 49 -8.24 56.46 -25.92
N ALA A 50 -8.41 55.79 -27.06
CA ALA A 50 -8.46 54.33 -27.13
C ALA A 50 -7.16 53.67 -26.70
N MET A 51 -6.00 54.29 -26.99
CA MET A 51 -4.69 53.84 -26.52
C MET A 51 -4.56 54.01 -25.00
N LEU A 52 -5.07 55.11 -24.44
CA LEU A 52 -5.08 55.34 -22.99
C LEU A 52 -5.97 54.32 -22.27
N PHE A 53 -7.16 54.04 -22.82
CA PHE A 53 -8.05 53.01 -22.31
C PHE A 53 -7.47 51.60 -22.45
N SER A 54 -6.76 51.29 -23.53
CA SER A 54 -6.14 49.98 -23.70
C SER A 54 -4.99 49.76 -22.72
N VAL A 55 -4.15 50.78 -22.49
CA VAL A 55 -3.09 50.74 -21.48
C VAL A 55 -3.68 50.60 -20.07
N LEU A 56 -4.74 51.35 -19.74
CA LEU A 56 -5.42 51.23 -18.45
C LEU A 56 -6.04 49.84 -18.26
N ALA A 57 -6.76 49.32 -19.26
CA ALA A 57 -7.34 47.99 -19.21
C ALA A 57 -6.25 46.90 -19.04
N LEU A 58 -5.15 47.00 -19.80
CA LEU A 58 -4.05 46.07 -19.70
C LEU A 58 -3.35 46.13 -18.33
N SER A 59 -3.17 47.33 -17.78
CA SER A 59 -2.61 47.52 -16.43
C SER A 59 -3.53 46.94 -15.34
N PHE A 60 -4.85 47.12 -15.48
CA PHE A 60 -5.83 46.55 -14.58
C PHE A 60 -5.81 45.01 -14.63
N PHE A 61 -5.80 44.42 -15.83
CA PHE A 61 -5.66 42.97 -16.00
C PHE A 61 -4.34 42.43 -15.46
N ALA A 62 -3.23 43.16 -15.62
CA ALA A 62 -1.94 42.75 -15.07
C ALA A 62 -1.97 42.70 -13.53
N VAL A 63 -2.58 43.69 -12.88
CA VAL A 63 -2.74 43.73 -11.42
C VAL A 63 -3.68 42.62 -10.94
N ASP A 64 -4.81 42.42 -11.62
CA ASP A 64 -5.77 41.37 -11.25
C ASP A 64 -5.16 39.97 -11.39
N ASN A 65 -4.45 39.72 -12.50
CA ASN A 65 -3.76 38.45 -12.73
C ASN A 65 -2.65 38.21 -11.69
N TYR A 66 -1.90 39.25 -11.31
CA TYR A 66 -0.90 39.15 -10.25
C TYR A 66 -1.52 38.76 -8.90
N ARG A 67 -2.63 39.39 -8.52
CA ARG A 67 -3.35 39.06 -7.28
C ARG A 67 -3.91 37.64 -7.32
N ALA A 68 -4.53 37.24 -8.44
CA ALA A 68 -5.02 35.89 -8.63
C ALA A 68 -3.89 34.85 -8.51
N ARG A 69 -2.74 35.10 -9.15
CA ARG A 69 -1.56 34.26 -9.07
C ARG A 69 -1.06 34.12 -7.64
N LEU A 70 -0.92 35.23 -6.91
CA LEU A 70 -0.47 35.22 -5.52
C LEU A 70 -1.40 34.37 -4.63
N THR A 71 -2.72 34.51 -4.80
CA THR A 71 -3.68 33.69 -4.03
C THR A 71 -3.62 32.21 -4.40
N ALA A 72 -3.34 31.89 -5.66
CA ALA A 72 -3.20 30.51 -6.12
C ALA A 72 -1.92 29.88 -5.57
N GLU A 73 -0.80 30.62 -5.55
CA GLU A 73 0.47 30.18 -4.96
C GLU A 73 0.31 29.89 -3.46
N LEU A 74 -0.33 30.79 -2.70
CA LEU A 74 -0.62 30.57 -1.28
C LEU A 74 -1.49 29.33 -1.04
N ARG A 75 -2.53 29.13 -1.85
CA ARG A 75 -3.38 27.93 -1.75
C ARG A 75 -2.62 26.65 -2.07
N LEU A 76 -1.73 26.67 -3.06
CA LEU A 76 -0.88 25.53 -3.40
C LEU A 76 0.06 25.19 -2.25
N GLU A 77 0.68 26.19 -1.61
CA GLU A 77 1.54 25.98 -0.44
C GLU A 77 0.74 25.39 0.73
N GLU A 78 -0.43 25.94 1.04
CA GLU A 78 -1.31 25.38 2.08
C GLU A 78 -1.72 23.93 1.78
N GLN A 79 -2.08 23.63 0.53
CA GLN A 79 -2.43 22.27 0.11
C GLN A 79 -1.24 21.33 0.22
N ALA A 80 -0.04 21.77 -0.16
CA ALA A 80 1.18 20.99 -0.02
C ALA A 80 1.48 20.67 1.44
N LEU A 81 1.31 21.63 2.35
CA LEU A 81 1.48 21.42 3.79
C LEU A 81 0.44 20.44 4.34
N LYS A 82 -0.84 20.62 3.99
CA LYS A 82 -1.92 19.71 4.42
C LYS A 82 -1.70 18.29 3.89
N ALA A 83 -1.26 18.15 2.64
CA ALA A 83 -0.94 16.85 2.06
C ALA A 83 0.22 16.16 2.78
N ARG A 84 1.29 16.89 3.12
CA ARG A 84 2.41 16.35 3.92
C ARG A 84 1.95 15.89 5.30
N GLN A 85 1.16 16.71 6.00
CA GLN A 85 0.61 16.34 7.31
C GLN A 85 -0.27 15.08 7.23
N ALA A 86 -1.13 14.98 6.21
CA ALA A 86 -1.96 13.80 5.99
C ALA A 86 -1.11 12.55 5.71
N GLN A 87 -0.06 12.67 4.89
CA GLN A 87 0.86 11.57 4.60
C GLN A 87 1.60 11.09 5.87
N GLU A 88 2.05 12.02 6.72
CA GLU A 88 2.68 11.66 7.99
C GLU A 88 1.73 10.92 8.94
N LEU A 89 0.48 11.37 9.03
CA LEU A 89 -0.54 10.69 9.85
C LEU A 89 -0.81 9.27 9.34
N ILE A 90 -0.95 9.10 8.02
CA ILE A 90 -1.13 7.78 7.40
C ILE A 90 0.09 6.91 7.68
N ALA A 91 1.31 7.42 7.52
CA ALA A 91 2.54 6.68 7.80
C ALA A 91 2.62 6.25 9.28
N LYS A 92 2.27 7.14 10.21
CA LYS A 92 2.21 6.82 11.65
C LYS A 92 1.17 5.72 11.94
N GLN A 93 -0.02 5.82 11.35
CA GLN A 93 -1.07 4.81 11.53
C GLN A 93 -0.66 3.44 10.98
N LEU A 94 -0.07 3.40 9.78
CA LEU A 94 0.43 2.17 9.18
C LEU A 94 1.54 1.53 10.03
N ASN A 95 2.47 2.33 10.53
CA ASN A 95 3.53 1.85 11.42
C ASN A 95 2.98 1.33 12.75
N ALA A 96 2.00 2.01 13.34
CA ALA A 96 1.33 1.55 14.56
C ALA A 96 0.58 0.23 14.33
N GLN A 97 -0.12 0.09 13.20
CA GLN A 97 -0.81 -1.15 12.83
C GLN A 97 0.16 -2.30 12.61
N ARG A 98 1.31 -2.06 11.94
CA ARG A 98 2.37 -3.08 11.78
C ARG A 98 2.89 -3.56 13.11
N LYS A 99 3.28 -2.64 14.00
CA LYS A 99 3.75 -2.98 15.36
C LYS A 99 2.69 -3.75 16.16
N LYS A 100 1.42 -3.34 16.08
CA LYS A 100 0.33 -4.05 16.76
C LYS A 100 0.20 -5.49 16.25
N ARG A 101 0.25 -5.71 14.93
CA ARG A 101 0.21 -7.06 14.34
C ARG A 101 1.42 -7.90 14.75
N GLU A 102 2.62 -7.32 14.72
CA GLU A 102 3.85 -8.01 15.16
C GLU A 102 3.76 -8.44 16.64
N LEU A 103 3.26 -7.56 17.52
CA LEU A 103 3.05 -7.89 18.93
C LEU A 103 1.98 -8.97 19.12
N GLN A 104 0.90 -8.94 18.34
CA GLN A 104 -0.12 -9.99 18.35
C GLN A 104 0.48 -11.34 17.94
N ILE A 105 1.22 -11.38 16.83
CA ILE A 105 1.90 -12.58 16.34
C ILE A 105 2.89 -13.11 17.40
N LEU A 106 3.65 -12.22 18.05
CA LEU A 106 4.58 -12.62 19.10
C LEU A 106 3.86 -13.23 20.30
N ASN A 107 2.74 -12.65 20.71
CA ASN A 107 1.94 -13.16 21.82
C ASN A 107 1.31 -14.52 21.48
N GLU A 108 0.78 -14.67 20.26
CA GLU A 108 0.26 -15.97 19.78
C GLU A 108 1.36 -17.04 19.78
N ARG A 109 2.56 -16.72 19.26
CA ARG A 109 3.71 -17.65 19.28
C ARG A 109 4.11 -18.04 20.69
N LYS A 110 4.15 -17.07 21.61
CA LYS A 110 4.43 -17.32 23.03
C LYS A 110 3.40 -18.27 23.62
N LEU A 111 2.10 -18.03 23.40
CA LEU A 111 1.03 -18.89 23.91
C LEU A 111 1.10 -20.31 23.34
N VAL A 112 1.41 -20.46 22.05
CA VAL A 112 1.62 -21.79 21.43
C VAL A 112 2.82 -22.50 22.07
N GLN A 113 3.96 -21.81 22.23
CA GLN A 113 5.16 -22.40 22.84
C GLN A 113 4.92 -22.79 24.31
N THR A 114 4.22 -21.96 25.08
CA THR A 114 3.83 -22.28 26.47
C THR A 114 2.94 -23.52 26.51
N ARG A 115 1.94 -23.63 25.63
CA ARG A 115 1.07 -24.82 25.56
C ARG A 115 1.84 -26.07 25.18
N GLN A 116 2.71 -26.00 24.16
CA GLN A 116 3.56 -27.11 23.75
C GLN A 116 4.49 -27.57 24.90
N MET A 117 5.07 -26.63 25.65
CA MET A 117 5.92 -26.95 26.80
C MET A 117 5.14 -27.59 27.95
N LYS A 118 3.93 -27.09 28.26
CA LYS A 118 3.02 -27.69 29.26
C LYS A 118 2.71 -29.14 28.90
N VAL A 119 2.38 -29.42 27.63
CA VAL A 119 2.10 -30.78 27.14
C VAL A 119 3.36 -31.66 27.18
N ALA A 120 4.50 -31.16 26.71
CA ALA A 120 5.76 -31.91 26.74
C ALA A 120 6.14 -32.34 28.16
N LEU A 121 5.92 -31.45 29.15
CA LEU A 121 6.14 -31.75 30.56
C LEU A 121 5.16 -32.82 31.08
N HIS A 122 3.87 -32.72 30.74
CA HIS A 122 2.89 -33.76 31.09
C HIS A 122 3.26 -35.13 30.51
N VAL A 123 3.66 -35.20 29.24
CA VAL A 123 4.09 -36.45 28.61
C VAL A 123 5.34 -37.03 29.30
N ALA A 124 6.32 -36.19 29.66
CA ALA A 124 7.49 -36.63 30.41
C ALA A 124 7.12 -37.17 31.79
N MET A 125 6.18 -36.51 32.48
CA MET A 125 5.67 -36.94 33.78
C MET A 125 4.93 -38.28 33.69
N LEU A 126 4.07 -38.46 32.69
CA LEU A 126 3.36 -39.72 32.44
C LEU A 126 4.33 -40.86 32.13
N ARG A 127 5.35 -40.62 31.29
CA ARG A 127 6.40 -41.62 31.01
C ARG A 127 7.13 -42.04 32.27
N LYS A 128 7.46 -41.09 33.15
CA LYS A 128 8.06 -41.38 34.46
C LYS A 128 7.12 -42.24 35.31
N GLN A 129 5.85 -41.86 35.43
CA GLN A 129 4.86 -42.60 36.23
C GLN A 129 4.64 -44.03 35.72
N LEU A 130 4.64 -44.25 34.40
CA LEU A 130 4.54 -45.59 33.81
C LEU A 130 5.75 -46.44 34.15
N LEU A 131 6.96 -45.87 34.04
CA LEU A 131 8.19 -46.56 34.43
C LEU A 131 8.20 -46.91 35.93
N ASP A 132 7.77 -45.98 36.79
CA ASP A 132 7.64 -46.19 38.23
C ASP A 132 6.62 -47.30 38.56
N ALA A 133 5.60 -47.49 37.71
CA ALA A 133 4.61 -48.56 37.82
C ALA A 133 5.02 -49.88 37.13
N GLY A 134 6.23 -49.96 36.55
CA GLY A 134 6.73 -51.15 35.84
C GLY A 134 6.11 -51.37 34.45
N LEU A 135 5.43 -50.36 33.90
CA LEU A 135 4.85 -50.39 32.56
C LEU A 135 5.77 -49.69 31.55
N ALA A 136 5.96 -50.30 30.37
CA ALA A 136 6.75 -49.69 29.31
C ALA A 136 5.94 -48.57 28.62
N PRO A 137 6.45 -47.34 28.51
CA PRO A 137 5.78 -46.27 27.80
C PRO A 137 5.76 -46.54 26.28
N ALA A 138 4.69 -46.10 25.62
CA ALA A 138 4.56 -46.20 24.16
C ALA A 138 5.68 -45.46 23.43
N SER A 139 6.11 -46.02 22.29
CA SER A 139 7.14 -45.43 21.45
C SER A 139 6.64 -44.15 20.77
N ILE A 140 7.58 -43.30 20.33
CA ILE A 140 7.23 -42.08 19.57
C ILE A 140 6.61 -42.45 18.21
N GLU A 141 7.04 -43.55 17.61
CA GLU A 141 6.58 -44.03 16.31
C GLU A 141 5.13 -44.49 16.36
N ASP A 142 4.75 -45.24 17.41
CA ASP A 142 3.37 -45.68 17.63
C ASP A 142 2.44 -44.46 17.83
N ALA A 143 2.89 -43.48 18.60
CA ALA A 143 2.13 -42.25 18.84
C ALA A 143 1.92 -41.43 17.55
N LEU A 144 2.90 -41.42 16.64
CA LEU A 144 2.77 -40.76 15.33
C LEU A 144 1.76 -41.49 14.43
N GLN A 145 1.78 -42.83 14.41
CA GLN A 145 0.81 -43.60 13.63
C GLN A 145 -0.61 -43.39 14.14
N GLU A 146 -0.84 -43.37 15.45
CA GLU A 146 -2.16 -43.07 16.02
C GLU A 146 -2.59 -41.62 15.72
N PHE A 147 -1.65 -40.66 15.77
CA PHE A 147 -1.92 -39.27 15.44
C PHE A 147 -2.42 -39.14 13.99
N GLU A 148 -1.71 -39.72 13.02
CA GLU A 148 -2.10 -39.65 11.60
C GLU A 148 -3.44 -40.36 11.33
N ARG A 149 -3.74 -41.41 12.08
CA ARG A 149 -4.99 -42.18 11.94
C ARG A 149 -6.21 -41.45 12.50
N HIS A 150 -6.05 -40.76 13.63
CA HIS A 150 -7.18 -40.26 14.42
C HIS A 150 -7.28 -38.74 14.53
N VAL A 151 -6.25 -37.98 14.14
CA VAL A 151 -6.29 -36.51 14.19
C VAL A 151 -6.65 -35.94 12.83
N ARG A 152 -7.63 -35.02 12.82
CA ARG A 152 -8.07 -34.29 11.63
C ARG A 152 -7.85 -32.80 11.81
N MET A 153 -7.74 -32.11 10.68
CA MET A 153 -7.34 -30.71 10.60
C MET A 153 -8.41 -29.89 9.87
N GLU A 154 -8.97 -28.85 10.51
CA GLU A 154 -9.72 -27.79 9.81
C GLU A 154 -8.76 -26.66 9.53
N ASN A 155 -8.81 -26.18 8.29
CA ASN A 155 -8.24 -24.90 7.93
C ASN A 155 -9.41 -23.90 7.88
N SER A 156 -9.68 -23.23 9.00
CA SER A 156 -10.69 -22.18 9.03
C SER A 156 -10.02 -20.84 8.68
N ILE A 157 -10.51 -20.20 7.61
CA ILE A 157 -9.92 -19.00 6.98
C ILE A 157 -9.90 -17.78 7.94
N SER A 158 -10.69 -17.81 9.01
CA SER A 158 -10.90 -16.68 9.92
C SER A 158 -9.83 -16.48 11.01
N ASN A 159 -8.91 -17.43 11.21
CA ASN A 159 -7.82 -17.29 12.19
C ASN A 159 -6.47 -17.24 11.48
N VAL A 160 -5.62 -16.28 11.84
CA VAL A 160 -4.29 -16.11 11.23
C VAL A 160 -3.34 -17.29 11.56
N SER A 161 -3.67 -18.06 12.61
CA SER A 161 -3.07 -19.35 12.98
C SER A 161 -4.03 -20.55 12.76
N GLY A 162 -5.01 -20.41 11.85
CA GLY A 162 -6.30 -21.14 11.73
C GLY A 162 -6.33 -22.63 11.44
N THR A 163 -5.38 -23.38 11.99
CA THR A 163 -5.36 -24.84 11.96
C THR A 163 -5.85 -25.36 13.31
N ARG A 164 -7.12 -25.79 13.37
CA ARG A 164 -7.62 -26.50 14.55
C ARG A 164 -7.46 -28.00 14.33
N LEU A 165 -6.82 -28.67 15.27
CA LEU A 165 -6.74 -30.13 15.31
C LEU A 165 -7.83 -30.64 16.26
N TRP A 166 -8.55 -31.69 15.85
CA TRP A 166 -9.38 -32.46 16.77
C TRP A 166 -9.21 -33.94 16.52
N VAL A 167 -9.50 -34.71 17.56
CA VAL A 167 -9.51 -36.17 17.52
C VAL A 167 -10.87 -36.65 17.06
N THR A 168 -10.90 -37.65 16.18
CA THR A 168 -12.14 -38.26 15.72
C THR A 168 -12.85 -39.03 16.83
N ASP A 169 -14.18 -39.11 16.73
CA ASP A 169 -15.05 -39.80 17.70
C ASP A 169 -14.77 -41.30 17.80
N GLU A 170 -14.16 -41.88 16.77
CA GLU A 170 -13.77 -43.30 16.73
C GLU A 170 -12.46 -43.59 17.46
N SER A 171 -11.73 -42.57 17.93
CA SER A 171 -10.50 -42.78 18.68
C SER A 171 -10.80 -43.17 20.13
N PRO A 172 -10.25 -44.28 20.64
CA PRO A 172 -10.34 -44.62 22.06
C PRO A 172 -9.64 -43.57 22.95
N ALA A 173 -8.67 -42.84 22.39
CA ALA A 173 -7.92 -41.81 23.09
C ALA A 173 -8.75 -40.54 23.35
N LYS A 174 -9.87 -40.32 22.65
CA LYS A 174 -10.67 -39.08 22.72
C LYS A 174 -11.09 -38.72 24.14
N GLN A 175 -11.41 -39.72 24.97
CA GLN A 175 -11.84 -39.52 26.37
C GLN A 175 -10.71 -39.02 27.28
N PHE A 176 -9.46 -39.27 26.89
CA PHE A 176 -8.27 -38.90 27.65
C PHE A 176 -7.60 -37.63 27.12
N VAL A 177 -8.14 -37.03 26.06
CA VAL A 177 -7.65 -35.76 25.53
C VAL A 177 -8.11 -34.64 26.47
N PRO A 178 -7.19 -33.93 27.14
CA PRO A 178 -7.57 -32.81 28.00
C PRO A 178 -8.16 -31.68 27.15
N ASP A 179 -9.20 -31.00 27.66
CA ASP A 179 -9.73 -29.82 26.97
C ASP A 179 -8.64 -28.74 26.92
N VAL A 180 -8.37 -28.21 25.73
CA VAL A 180 -7.34 -27.20 25.49
C VAL A 180 -7.56 -25.97 26.37
N ARG A 181 -8.82 -25.68 26.72
CA ARG A 181 -9.22 -24.55 27.58
C ARG A 181 -8.78 -24.70 29.04
N GLU A 182 -8.53 -25.92 29.52
CA GLU A 182 -8.04 -26.14 30.89
C GLU A 182 -6.64 -25.53 31.10
N TYR A 183 -5.84 -25.46 30.04
CA TYR A 183 -4.51 -24.85 30.08
C TYR A 183 -4.54 -23.31 30.05
N GLU A 184 -5.70 -22.71 29.75
CA GLU A 184 -5.91 -21.26 29.65
C GLU A 184 -6.54 -20.67 30.93
N ALA A 185 -7.28 -21.47 31.71
CA ALA A 185 -8.10 -20.99 32.82
C ALA A 185 -7.34 -20.65 34.13
N ARG A 186 -6.01 -20.73 34.16
CA ARG A 186 -5.21 -20.63 35.40
C ARG A 186 -4.16 -19.51 35.43
N ASP A 187 -4.19 -18.60 34.45
CA ASP A 187 -3.35 -17.39 34.45
C ASP A 187 -4.18 -16.14 34.81
#